data_AF-A0A533VZS2-F1
#
_entry.id   AF-A0A533VZS2-F1
#
_cell.length_a   1.000
_cell.length_b   1.000
_cell.length_c   1.000
_cell.angle_alpha   90.00
_cell.angle_beta   90.00
_cell.angle_gamma   90.00
#
_symmetry.space_group_name_H-M   'P 1'
#
loop_
_entity.id
_entity.type
_entity.pdbx_description
1 polymer ?
#
loop_
_entity_poly.entity_id
_entity_poly.type
_entity_poly.pdbx_seq_one_letter_code
_entity_poly.pdbx_strand_id
1 'polypeptide(L)'
;MIKTAKTVYDKPESSDGKRILVMRLWPRGVAKDKVDVWLKELGTEKELIKRWKSGKIRWKEFERDYMKSLNGKEELLKLIAAEAKRGP
;
A
#
# COMPACT_ATOMS: atom_id res chain seq x y z
N MET A 1 8.44 -5.45 -13.91
CA MET A 1 8.81 -6.09 -12.64
C MET A 1 8.59 -5.05 -11.55
N ILE A 2 7.70 -5.27 -10.59
CA ILE A 2 7.56 -4.33 -9.45
C ILE A 2 8.92 -4.36 -8.74
N LYS A 3 9.64 -3.24 -8.68
CA LYS A 3 10.80 -3.11 -7.79
C LYS A 3 10.27 -3.17 -6.37
N THR A 4 10.19 -4.36 -5.81
CA THR A 4 9.79 -4.58 -4.42
C THR A 4 10.80 -3.90 -3.48
N ALA A 5 10.26 -3.21 -2.49
CA ALA A 5 10.92 -2.65 -1.29
C ALA A 5 11.49 -1.22 -1.37
N LYS A 6 10.80 -0.27 -2.01
CA LYS A 6 10.91 1.15 -1.60
C LYS A 6 9.83 1.52 -0.60
N THR A 7 10.27 2.01 0.54
CA THR A 7 9.44 2.73 1.50
C THR A 7 9.27 4.18 1.03
N VAL A 8 8.26 4.84 1.57
CA VAL A 8 8.01 6.26 1.35
C VAL A 8 9.14 7.17 1.89
N TYR A 9 10.02 6.64 2.74
CA TYR A 9 11.19 7.34 3.27
C TYR A 9 12.40 7.27 2.33
N ASP A 10 12.40 6.32 1.40
CA ASP A 10 13.46 6.22 0.40
C ASP A 10 13.41 7.39 -0.58
N LYS A 11 14.58 7.88 -0.95
CA LYS A 11 14.72 8.99 -1.90
C LYS A 11 14.04 8.62 -3.24
N PRO A 12 13.25 9.54 -3.82
CA PRO A 12 12.76 9.40 -5.19
C PRO A 12 13.93 9.29 -6.16
N GLU A 13 13.85 8.36 -7.08
CA GLU A 13 14.80 8.19 -8.18
C GLU A 13 14.05 8.20 -9.52
N SER A 14 14.70 8.64 -10.59
CA SER A 14 14.12 8.66 -11.93
C SER A 14 13.71 7.28 -12.45
N SER A 15 14.27 6.21 -11.87
CA SER A 15 13.93 4.82 -12.20
C SER A 15 12.79 4.23 -11.37
N ASP A 16 12.09 5.04 -10.56
CA ASP A 16 10.96 4.61 -9.74
C ASP A 16 9.66 4.51 -10.52
N GLY A 17 9.56 5.18 -11.67
CA GLY A 17 8.29 5.38 -12.35
C GLY A 17 7.27 6.03 -11.43
N LYS A 18 6.06 5.49 -11.40
CA LYS A 18 4.94 6.00 -10.59
C LYS A 18 4.98 5.47 -9.15
N ARG A 19 5.07 6.38 -8.18
CA ARG A 19 5.10 6.09 -6.73
C ARG A 19 3.67 6.09 -6.16
N ILE A 20 3.16 4.89 -5.85
CA ILE A 20 1.80 4.69 -5.33
C ILE A 20 1.85 4.36 -3.83
N LEU A 21 1.19 5.17 -3.00
CA LEU A 21 1.04 4.93 -1.57
C LEU A 21 -0.28 4.21 -1.28
N VAL A 22 -0.22 3.05 -0.63
CA VAL A 22 -1.40 2.26 -0.22
C VAL A 22 -1.70 2.34 1.29
N MET A 23 -1.07 3.24 2.04
CA MET A 23 -1.31 3.38 3.48
C MET A 23 -2.60 4.17 3.75
N ARG A 24 -3.36 3.83 4.80
CA ARG A 24 -4.54 4.63 5.21
C ARG A 24 -4.20 5.99 5.77
N LEU A 25 -3.03 6.10 6.39
CA LEU A 25 -2.55 7.34 6.97
C LEU A 25 -1.35 7.82 6.19
N TRP A 26 -1.28 9.14 6.04
CA TRP A 26 -0.11 9.78 5.50
C TRP A 26 1.09 9.56 6.45
N PRO A 27 2.26 9.13 5.94
CA PRO A 27 3.45 8.92 6.74
C PRO A 27 4.00 10.24 7.29
N ARG A 28 4.50 10.20 8.53
CA ARG A 28 5.04 11.40 9.20
C ARG A 28 6.34 11.84 8.52
N GLY A 29 6.52 13.15 8.34
CA GLY A 29 7.75 13.71 7.76
C GLY A 29 7.93 13.47 6.26
N VAL A 30 6.88 13.02 5.56
CA VAL A 30 6.91 12.81 4.10
C VAL A 30 6.16 13.95 3.43
N ALA A 31 6.82 14.59 2.47
CA ALA A 31 6.22 15.61 1.63
C ALA A 31 5.34 14.98 0.52
N LYS A 32 4.25 15.65 0.16
CA LYS A 32 3.22 15.11 -0.75
C LYS A 32 3.71 14.86 -2.18
N ASP A 33 4.69 15.64 -2.62
CA ASP A 33 5.37 15.51 -3.91
C ASP A 33 6.16 14.19 -4.07
N LYS A 34 6.42 13.45 -2.97
CA LYS A 34 7.08 12.14 -3.03
C LYS A 34 6.17 10.98 -3.43
N VAL A 35 4.87 11.23 -3.62
CA VAL A 35 3.85 10.23 -3.91
C VAL A 35 2.97 10.76 -5.03
N ASP A 36 2.89 10.04 -6.14
CA ASP A 36 2.06 10.43 -7.29
C ASP A 36 0.59 10.10 -7.04
N VAL A 37 0.31 8.96 -6.38
CA VAL A 37 -1.05 8.48 -6.14
C VAL A 37 -1.17 7.94 -4.73
N TRP A 38 -2.22 8.34 -4.03
CA TRP A 38 -2.55 7.83 -2.70
C TRP A 38 -3.86 7.04 -2.72
N LEU A 39 -3.76 5.71 -2.64
CA LEU A 39 -4.89 4.77 -2.63
C LEU A 39 -5.17 4.30 -1.20
N LYS A 40 -5.61 5.23 -0.35
CA LYS A 40 -5.91 4.98 1.07
C LYS A 40 -6.91 3.85 1.28
N GLU A 41 -7.82 3.66 0.32
CA GLU A 41 -8.88 2.64 0.33
C GLU A 41 -8.31 1.23 0.32
N LEU A 42 -7.15 1.02 -0.31
CA LEU A 42 -6.46 -0.25 -0.32
C LEU A 42 -5.64 -0.51 0.95
N GLY A 43 -5.49 0.51 1.80
CA GLY A 43 -4.74 0.36 3.05
C GLY A 43 -5.47 -0.45 4.10
N THR A 44 -4.70 -1.21 4.87
CA THR A 44 -5.18 -2.00 5.99
C THR A 44 -5.86 -1.14 7.05
N GLU A 45 -6.97 -1.63 7.59
CA GLU A 45 -7.68 -0.98 8.69
C GLU A 45 -6.84 -0.89 9.97
N LYS A 46 -6.97 0.22 10.70
CA LYS A 46 -6.23 0.46 11.95
C LYS A 46 -6.52 -0.61 13.00
N GLU A 47 -7.78 -1.03 13.11
CA GLU A 47 -8.19 -2.03 14.10
C GLU A 47 -7.59 -3.41 13.78
N LEU A 48 -7.49 -3.77 12.49
CA LEU A 48 -6.86 -5.02 12.08
C LEU A 48 -5.36 -5.03 12.43
N ILE A 49 -4.66 -3.91 12.18
CA ILE A 49 -3.26 -3.75 12.60
C ILE A 49 -3.13 -3.83 14.13
N LYS A 50 -4.03 -3.20 14.88
CA LYS A 50 -4.02 -3.19 16.35
C LYS A 50 -4.17 -4.61 16.90
N ARG A 51 -5.14 -5.39 16.41
CA ARG A 51 -5.36 -6.79 16.81
C ARG A 51 -4.14 -7.66 16.55
N TRP A 52 -3.48 -7.49 15.40
CA TRP A 52 -2.26 -8.22 15.07
C TRP A 52 -1.09 -7.81 15.98
N LYS A 53 -0.83 -6.51 16.14
CA LYS A 53 0.25 -6.00 17.00
C LYS A 53 0.09 -6.35 18.48
N SER A 54 -1.14 -6.48 18.95
CA SER A 54 -1.43 -6.92 20.33
C SER A 54 -1.38 -8.44 20.50
N GLY A 55 -1.02 -9.21 19.46
CA GLY A 55 -0.98 -10.67 19.50
C GLY A 55 -2.36 -11.36 19.56
N LYS A 56 -3.46 -10.62 19.36
CA LYS A 56 -4.82 -11.17 19.43
C LYS A 56 -5.17 -12.05 18.23
N ILE A 57 -4.47 -11.87 17.11
CA ILE A 57 -4.60 -12.67 15.90
C ILE A 57 -3.22 -13.03 15.37
N ARG A 58 -3.11 -14.19 14.73
CA ARG A 58 -1.88 -14.61 14.06
C ARG A 58 -1.74 -13.93 12.69
N TRP A 59 -0.54 -13.98 12.13
CA TRP A 59 -0.25 -13.43 10.80
C TRP A 59 -1.21 -13.94 9.71
N LYS A 60 -1.49 -15.25 9.65
CA LYS A 60 -2.43 -15.83 8.68
C LYS A 60 -3.85 -15.23 8.76
N GLU A 61 -4.28 -14.88 9.97
CA GLU A 61 -5.61 -14.28 10.17
C GLU A 61 -5.62 -12.81 9.75
N PHE A 62 -4.54 -12.09 10.05
CA PHE A 62 -4.33 -10.73 9.56
C PHE A 62 -4.36 -10.68 8.02
N GLU A 63 -3.59 -11.55 7.36
CA GLU A 63 -3.55 -11.64 5.90
C GLU A 63 -4.92 -11.94 5.31
N ARG A 64 -5.61 -12.97 5.83
CA ARG A 64 -6.96 -13.34 5.39
C ARG A 64 -7.95 -12.17 5.52
N ASP A 65 -7.97 -11.52 6.69
CA ASP A 65 -8.91 -10.43 6.95
C ASP A 65 -8.57 -9.18 6.12
N TYR A 66 -7.28 -8.95 5.85
CA TYR A 66 -6.84 -7.90 4.93
C TYR A 66 -7.27 -8.21 3.49
N MET A 67 -7.08 -9.43 3.00
CA MET A 67 -7.53 -9.85 1.67
C MET A 67 -9.05 -9.70 1.51
N LYS A 68 -9.83 -10.10 2.53
CA LYS A 68 -11.28 -9.86 2.54
C LYS A 68 -11.63 -8.38 2.43
N SER A 69 -10.84 -7.50 3.05
CA SER A 69 -11.06 -6.04 2.96
C SER A 69 -10.80 -5.47 1.57
N LEU A 70 -10.17 -6.23 0.66
CA LEU A 70 -9.92 -5.84 -0.73
C LEU A 70 -11.06 -6.24 -1.67
N ASN A 71 -11.99 -7.10 -1.24
CA ASN A 71 -13.19 -7.43 -2.02
C ASN A 71 -14.01 -6.16 -2.27
N GLY A 72 -14.46 -5.94 -3.52
CA GLY A 72 -15.15 -4.72 -3.92
C GLY A 72 -14.23 -3.55 -4.28
N LYS A 73 -12.90 -3.77 -4.34
CA LYS A 73 -11.89 -2.76 -4.74
C LYS A 73 -11.16 -3.18 -6.01
N GLU A 74 -11.77 -4.00 -6.84
CA GLU A 74 -11.19 -4.61 -8.04
C GLU A 74 -10.70 -3.53 -9.02
N GLU A 75 -11.44 -2.43 -9.18
CA GLU A 75 -11.06 -1.33 -10.06
C GLU A 75 -9.77 -0.62 -9.60
N LEU A 76 -9.60 -0.41 -8.29
CA LEU A 76 -8.37 0.17 -7.74
C LEU A 76 -7.19 -0.78 -7.87
N LEU A 77 -7.42 -2.09 -7.71
CA LEU A 77 -6.40 -3.12 -7.93
C LEU A 77 -6.00 -3.22 -9.41
N LYS A 78 -6.96 -3.11 -10.34
CA LYS A 78 -6.69 -3.03 -11.78
C LYS A 78 -5.86 -1.81 -12.15
N LEU A 79 -6.12 -0.66 -11.50
CA LEU A 79 -5.30 0.54 -11.69
C LEU A 79 -3.84 0.27 -11.31
N ILE A 80 -3.59 -0.30 -10.13
CA ILE A 80 -2.22 -0.68 -9.72
C ILE A 80 -1.60 -1.66 -10.70
N ALA A 81 -2.36 -2.69 -11.11
CA ALA A 81 -1.85 -3.71 -12.02
C ALA A 81 -1.51 -3.14 -13.42
N ALA A 82 -2.28 -2.18 -13.90
CA ALA A 82 -2.01 -1.49 -15.15
C ALA A 82 -0.74 -0.63 -15.06
N GLU A 83 -0.57 0.13 -13.97
CA GLU A 83 0.65 0.92 -13.73
C GLU A 83 1.88 0.02 -13.59
N ALA A 84 1.76 -1.10 -12.88
CA ALA A 84 2.85 -2.07 -12.74
C ALA A 84 3.30 -2.70 -14.07
N LYS A 85 2.40 -2.79 -15.06
CA LYS A 85 2.70 -3.29 -16.41
C LYS A 85 3.38 -2.27 -17.30
N ARG A 86 3.18 -0.97 -17.05
CA ARG A 86 3.79 0.12 -17.85
C ARG A 86 5.31 0.22 -17.63
N GLY A 87 5.81 -0.28 -16.50
CA GLY A 87 7.21 -0.18 -16.14
C GLY A 87 7.57 1.20 -15.59
N PRO A 88 8.81 1.37 -15.09
CA PRO A 88 9.34 2.67 -14.71
C PRO A 88 9.61 3.58 -15.91
#